data_AF-A0AAD7WGZ7-F1
#
_entry.id   AF-A0AAD7WGZ7-F1
#
_cell.length_a   1.000
_cell.length_b   1.000
_cell.length_c   1.000
_cell.angle_alpha   90.00
_cell.angle_beta   90.00
_cell.angle_gamma   90.00
#
_symmetry.space_group_name_H-M   'P 1'
#
loop_
_entity.id
_entity.type
_entity.pdbx_description
1 polymer ?
#
loop_
_entity_poly.entity_id
_entity_poly.type
_entity_poly.pdbx_seq_one_letter_code
_entity_poly.pdbx_strand_id
1 'polypeptide(L)'
;MKNNTVMIAEIAKSVEFNAKEIKDCKSKTLTLEKEVTKIGTENANLRERVLELERYKRRWNLKLRGLKEQDNENTRETVSQILVKIAPQWTDKIDSIVDSVHRLAKRRMADIAISSSTSP
;
A
#
# COMPACT_ATOMS: atom_id res chain seq x y z
N MET A 1 43.34 0.81 53.93
CA MET A 1 41.91 0.45 54.05
C MET A 1 40.96 1.56 53.59
N LYS A 2 41.13 2.84 53.98
CA LYS A 2 40.20 3.94 53.62
C LYS A 2 39.98 4.13 52.09
N ASN A 3 41.02 4.04 51.26
CA ASN A 3 40.87 4.18 49.80
C ASN A 3 40.01 3.07 49.18
N ASN A 4 40.13 1.83 49.67
CA ASN A 4 39.36 0.71 49.16
C ASN A 4 37.86 0.91 49.48
N THR A 5 37.54 1.45 50.65
CA THR A 5 36.16 1.76 51.04
C THR A 5 35.52 2.82 50.15
N VAL A 6 36.27 3.88 49.79
CA VAL A 6 35.79 4.95 48.90
C VAL A 6 35.52 4.42 47.50
N MET A 7 36.46 3.65 46.92
CA MET A 7 36.28 3.03 45.61
C MET A 7 35.08 2.08 45.57
N ILE A 8 34.88 1.26 46.61
CA ILE A 8 33.72 0.36 46.67
C ILE A 8 32.41 1.16 46.70
N ALA A 9 32.35 2.27 47.42
CA ALA A 9 31.16 3.13 47.47
C ALA A 9 30.85 3.80 46.12
N GLU A 10 31.87 4.26 45.40
CA GLU A 10 31.73 4.84 44.06
C GLU A 10 31.26 3.80 43.02
N ILE A 11 31.80 2.58 43.10
CA ILE A 11 31.36 1.46 42.27
C ILE A 11 29.90 1.12 42.58
N ALA A 12 29.52 1.02 43.86
CA ALA A 12 28.14 0.74 44.26
C ALA A 12 27.16 1.78 43.71
N LYS A 13 27.50 3.07 43.79
CA LYS A 13 26.69 4.16 43.23
C LYS A 13 26.56 4.06 41.72
N SER A 14 27.64 3.73 41.02
CA SER A 14 27.64 3.55 39.57
C SER A 14 26.80 2.34 39.14
N VAL A 15 26.85 1.24 39.91
CA VAL A 15 26.04 0.04 39.68
C VAL A 15 24.55 0.36 39.87
N GLU A 16 24.18 1.08 40.94
CA GLU A 16 22.79 1.47 41.19
C GLU A 16 22.24 2.38 40.08
N PHE A 17 23.05 3.36 39.64
CA PHE A 17 22.69 4.22 38.52
C PHE A 17 22.47 3.42 37.23
N ASN A 18 23.43 2.55 36.87
CA ASN A 18 23.32 1.72 35.67
C ASN A 18 22.12 0.77 35.74
N ALA A 19 21.81 0.20 36.90
CA ALA A 19 20.65 -0.66 37.09
C ALA A 19 19.33 0.10 36.83
N LYS A 20 19.26 1.37 37.26
CA LYS A 20 18.12 2.24 36.98
C LYS A 20 17.98 2.55 35.49
N GLU A 21 19.07 2.93 34.84
CA GLU A 21 19.09 3.22 33.40
C GLU A 21 18.73 1.98 32.56
N ILE A 22 19.23 0.80 32.92
CA ILE A 22 18.87 -0.46 32.26
C ILE A 22 17.37 -0.75 32.41
N LYS A 23 16.79 -0.50 33.59
CA LYS A 23 15.36 -0.69 33.83
C LYS A 23 14.50 0.25 32.98
N ASP A 24 14.90 1.52 32.88
CA ASP A 24 14.21 2.51 32.04
C ASP A 24 14.36 2.22 30.54
N CYS A 25 15.55 1.80 30.11
CA CYS A 25 15.75 1.35 28.73
C CYS A 25 14.85 0.15 28.40
N LYS A 26 14.78 -0.84 29.29
CA LYS A 26 13.91 -2.01 29.12
C LYS A 26 12.43 -1.64 29.01
N SER A 27 11.94 -0.69 29.82
CA SER A 27 10.54 -0.25 29.76
C SER A 27 10.24 0.49 28.45
N LYS A 28 11.17 1.34 27.98
CA LYS A 28 11.07 2.02 26.67
C LYS A 28 11.04 1.02 25.53
N THR A 29 11.95 0.03 25.52
CA THR A 29 11.97 -1.03 24.50
C THR A 29 10.65 -1.79 24.44
N LEU A 30 10.12 -2.24 25.58
CA LEU A 30 8.84 -2.95 25.63
C LEU A 30 7.66 -2.09 25.14
N THR A 31 7.71 -0.79 25.37
CA THR A 31 6.69 0.14 24.88
C THR A 31 6.78 0.31 23.37
N LEU A 32 8.00 0.48 22.84
CA LEU A 32 8.25 0.59 21.41
C LEU A 32 7.85 -0.68 20.65
N GLU A 33 8.15 -1.86 21.20
CA GLU A 33 7.72 -3.14 20.61
C GLU A 33 6.20 -3.24 20.45
N LYS A 34 5.44 -2.77 21.46
CA LYS A 34 3.97 -2.73 21.40
C LYS A 34 3.46 -1.74 20.35
N GLU A 35 4.06 -0.55 20.27
CA GLU A 35 3.67 0.42 19.24
C GLU A 35 4.02 -0.07 17.83
N VAL A 36 5.17 -0.71 17.65
CA VAL A 36 5.56 -1.29 16.35
C VAL A 36 4.58 -2.38 15.92
N THR A 37 4.20 -3.29 16.82
CA THR A 37 3.22 -4.33 16.51
C THR A 37 1.85 -3.74 16.18
N LYS A 38 1.37 -2.77 16.96
CA LYS A 38 0.13 -2.04 16.69
C LYS A 38 0.15 -1.37 15.31
N ILE A 39 1.17 -0.56 15.03
CA ILE A 39 1.35 0.12 13.73
C ILE A 39 1.40 -0.91 12.58
N GLY A 40 2.09 -2.04 12.78
CA GLY A 40 2.13 -3.13 11.81
C GLY A 40 0.74 -3.67 11.48
N THR A 41 -0.09 -3.93 12.49
CA THR A 41 -1.46 -4.40 12.28
C THR A 41 -2.37 -3.36 11.62
N GLU A 42 -2.28 -2.09 12.04
CA GLU A 42 -3.07 -1.01 11.44
C GLU A 42 -2.69 -0.79 9.97
N ASN A 43 -1.41 -0.84 9.64
CA ASN A 43 -0.92 -0.71 8.27
C ASN A 43 -1.42 -1.87 7.38
N ALA A 44 -1.42 -3.10 7.89
CA ALA A 44 -1.98 -4.24 7.17
C ALA A 44 -3.47 -4.06 6.86
N ASN A 45 -4.26 -3.68 7.87
CA ASN A 45 -5.70 -3.44 7.72
C ASN A 45 -6.00 -2.29 6.74
N LEU A 46 -5.22 -1.20 6.81
CA LEU A 46 -5.38 -0.06 5.90
C LEU A 46 -5.06 -0.44 4.46
N ARG A 47 -4.00 -1.24 4.23
CA ARG A 47 -3.64 -1.73 2.89
C ARG A 47 -4.76 -2.58 2.29
N GLU A 48 -5.32 -3.51 3.07
CA GLU A 48 -6.45 -4.32 2.63
C GLU A 48 -7.66 -3.46 2.27
N ARG A 49 -8.01 -2.48 3.12
CA ARG A 49 -9.12 -1.57 2.87
C ARG A 49 -8.91 -0.71 1.63
N VAL A 50 -7.68 -0.27 1.37
CA VAL A 50 -7.34 0.45 0.13
C VAL A 50 -7.53 -0.46 -1.08
N LEU A 51 -7.06 -1.71 -1.05
CA LEU A 51 -7.24 -2.67 -2.13
C LEU A 51 -8.73 -2.94 -2.43
N GLU A 52 -9.53 -3.11 -1.38
CA GLU A 52 -10.98 -3.30 -1.48
C GLU A 52 -11.65 -2.09 -2.14
N LEU A 53 -11.33 -0.87 -1.69
CA LEU A 53 -11.86 0.37 -2.26
C LEU A 53 -11.44 0.56 -3.72
N GLU A 54 -10.19 0.24 -4.07
CA GLU A 54 -9.72 0.27 -5.44
C GLU A 54 -10.44 -0.74 -6.34
N ARG A 55 -10.66 -1.96 -5.83
CA ARG A 55 -11.43 -3.00 -6.54
C ARG A 55 -12.87 -2.54 -6.76
N TYR A 56 -13.50 -1.98 -5.74
CA TYR A 56 -14.86 -1.47 -5.83
C TYR A 56 -14.98 -0.33 -6.86
N LYS A 57 -14.04 0.62 -6.82
CA LYS A 57 -13.97 1.72 -7.80
C LYS A 57 -13.80 1.24 -9.24
N ARG A 58 -13.06 0.13 -9.44
CA ARG A 58 -12.78 -0.43 -10.77
C ARG A 58 -13.78 -1.52 -11.19
N ARG A 59 -14.79 -1.83 -10.39
CA ARG A 59 -15.72 -2.96 -10.60
C ARG A 59 -16.39 -2.95 -11.97
N TRP A 60 -16.76 -1.76 -12.46
CA TRP A 60 -17.43 -1.59 -13.74
C TRP A 60 -16.48 -1.22 -14.88
N ASN A 61 -15.18 -1.14 -14.62
CA ASN A 61 -14.20 -0.79 -15.64
C ASN A 61 -13.92 -2.00 -16.53
N LEU A 62 -14.07 -1.80 -17.84
CA LEU A 62 -13.69 -2.79 -18.85
C LEU A 62 -12.32 -2.44 -19.43
N LYS A 63 -11.40 -3.42 -19.47
CA LYS A 63 -10.09 -3.24 -20.11
C LYS A 63 -10.03 -3.92 -21.46
N LEU A 64 -9.91 -3.12 -22.52
CA LEU A 64 -9.68 -3.59 -23.88
C LEU A 64 -8.18 -3.68 -24.17
N ARG A 65 -7.74 -4.80 -24.77
CA ARG A 65 -6.34 -5.05 -25.15
C ARG A 65 -6.23 -5.27 -26.66
N GLY A 66 -5.04 -5.06 -27.22
CA GLY A 66 -4.77 -5.31 -28.63
C GLY A 66 -5.28 -4.22 -29.58
N LEU A 67 -5.76 -3.09 -29.06
CA LEU A 67 -6.14 -1.94 -29.87
C LEU A 67 -4.87 -1.18 -30.26
N LYS A 68 -4.67 -1.00 -31.58
CA LYS A 68 -3.59 -0.18 -32.12
C LYS A 68 -3.84 1.29 -31.79
N GLU A 69 -2.81 1.96 -31.29
CA GLU A 69 -2.83 3.41 -31.04
C GLU A 69 -2.71 4.16 -32.37
N GLN A 70 -3.48 5.24 -32.52
CA GLN A 70 -3.44 6.13 -33.67
C GLN A 70 -3.32 7.58 -33.21
N ASP A 71 -2.62 8.40 -33.99
CA ASP A 71 -2.53 9.83 -33.71
C ASP A 71 -3.90 10.50 -33.88
N ASN A 72 -4.26 11.39 -32.94
CA ASN A 72 -5.57 12.04 -32.87
C ASN A 72 -6.78 11.08 -32.82
N GLU A 73 -6.64 9.92 -32.19
CA GLU A 73 -7.73 8.95 -32.08
C GLU A 73 -8.93 9.45 -31.26
N ASN A 74 -10.13 9.18 -31.75
CA ASN A 74 -11.36 9.25 -30.95
C ASN A 74 -11.56 7.92 -30.23
N THR A 75 -10.99 7.81 -29.02
CA THR A 75 -11.06 6.58 -28.23
C THR A 75 -12.49 6.17 -27.90
N ARG A 76 -13.36 7.14 -27.65
CA ARG A 76 -14.76 6.86 -27.28
C ARG A 76 -15.50 6.23 -28.44
N GLU A 77 -15.40 6.82 -29.63
CA GLU A 77 -16.04 6.30 -30.84
C GLU A 77 -15.57 4.89 -31.18
N THR A 78 -14.25 4.64 -31.13
CA THR A 78 -13.68 3.31 -31.39
C THR A 78 -14.26 2.26 -30.43
N VAL A 79 -14.35 2.59 -29.14
CA VAL A 79 -14.91 1.70 -28.13
C VAL A 79 -16.41 1.50 -28.32
N SER A 80 -17.16 2.56 -28.60
CA SER A 80 -18.61 2.48 -28.89
C SER A 80 -18.89 1.54 -30.06
N GLN A 81 -18.14 1.66 -31.17
CA GLN A 81 -18.29 0.77 -32.32
C GLN A 81 -18.01 -0.70 -31.98
N ILE A 82 -17.03 -0.98 -31.11
CA ILE A 82 -16.75 -2.34 -30.64
C ILE A 82 -17.91 -2.86 -29.78
N LEU A 83 -18.41 -2.04 -28.86
CA LEU A 83 -19.52 -2.43 -27.96
C LEU A 83 -20.81 -2.70 -28.74
N VAL A 84 -21.14 -1.87 -29.74
CA VAL A 84 -22.30 -2.08 -30.63
C VAL A 84 -22.20 -3.41 -31.39
N LYS A 85 -21.00 -3.76 -31.86
CA LYS A 85 -20.78 -5.05 -32.55
C LYS A 85 -20.99 -6.26 -31.63
N ILE A 86 -20.64 -6.12 -30.35
CA ILE A 86 -20.77 -7.20 -29.35
C ILE A 86 -22.21 -7.29 -28.82
N ALA A 87 -22.85 -6.15 -28.58
CA ALA A 87 -24.15 -6.05 -27.94
C ALA A 87 -25.04 -5.02 -28.66
N PRO A 88 -25.53 -5.35 -29.87
CA PRO A 88 -26.27 -4.43 -30.73
C PRO A 88 -27.59 -3.95 -30.12
N GLN A 89 -28.17 -4.68 -29.17
CA GLN A 89 -29.39 -4.29 -28.46
C GLN A 89 -29.23 -3.01 -27.62
N TRP A 90 -28.00 -2.56 -27.36
CA TRP A 90 -27.71 -1.36 -26.59
C TRP A 90 -27.32 -0.15 -27.45
N THR A 91 -27.35 -0.27 -28.78
CA THR A 91 -26.82 0.75 -29.72
C THR A 91 -27.26 2.17 -29.38
N ASP A 92 -28.55 2.38 -29.16
CA ASP A 92 -29.12 3.71 -28.89
C ASP A 92 -28.77 4.26 -27.49
N LYS A 93 -28.22 3.42 -26.62
CA LYS A 93 -27.93 3.72 -25.21
C LYS A 93 -26.44 3.68 -24.88
N ILE A 94 -25.57 3.25 -25.80
CA ILE A 94 -24.13 3.11 -25.54
C ILE A 94 -23.53 4.40 -24.98
N ASP A 95 -23.88 5.56 -25.55
CA ASP A 95 -23.35 6.84 -25.09
C ASP A 95 -23.78 7.21 -23.67
N SER A 96 -24.92 6.71 -23.20
CA SER A 96 -25.40 6.89 -21.82
C SER A 96 -24.83 5.89 -20.82
N ILE A 97 -24.42 4.70 -21.30
CA ILE A 97 -23.91 3.61 -20.44
C ILE A 97 -22.40 3.75 -20.21
N VAL A 98 -21.68 4.30 -21.20
CA VAL A 98 -20.23 4.47 -21.13
C VAL A 98 -19.90 5.84 -20.55
N ASP A 99 -19.54 5.89 -19.27
CA ASP A 99 -19.20 7.18 -18.63
C ASP A 99 -17.90 7.77 -19.19
N SER A 100 -16.79 7.03 -19.09
CA SER A 100 -15.46 7.52 -19.45
C SER A 100 -14.64 6.48 -20.21
N VAL A 101 -13.86 6.95 -21.18
CA VAL A 101 -12.96 6.11 -21.99
C VAL A 101 -11.63 6.84 -22.12
N HIS A 102 -10.53 6.15 -21.84
CA HIS A 102 -9.19 6.70 -21.97
C HIS A 102 -8.18 5.60 -22.23
N ARG A 103 -7.04 5.95 -22.83
CA ARG A 103 -5.88 5.07 -22.89
C ARG A 103 -5.24 4.95 -21.52
N LEU A 104 -4.84 3.74 -21.18
CA LEU A 104 -3.99 3.51 -20.01
C LEU A 104 -2.55 3.75 -20.42
N ALA A 105 -1.82 4.54 -19.63
CA ALA A 105 -0.39 4.73 -19.84
C ALA A 105 0.35 3.38 -19.87
N LYS A 106 1.43 3.31 -20.66
CA LYS A 106 2.31 2.13 -20.66
C LYS A 106 2.75 1.87 -19.22
N ARG A 107 2.41 0.67 -18.74
CA ARG A 107 2.76 0.23 -17.39
C ARG A 107 4.29 0.17 -17.29
N ARG A 108 4.91 0.86 -16.34
CA ARG A 108 6.37 0.80 -16.17
C ARG A 108 6.73 -0.60 -15.66
N MET A 109 7.88 -1.13 -16.06
CA MET A 109 8.26 -2.52 -15.72
C MET A 109 8.33 -2.78 -14.20
N ALA A 110 8.57 -1.76 -13.38
CA ALA A 110 8.56 -1.87 -11.92
C ALA A 110 7.18 -2.27 -11.33
N ASP A 111 6.08 -1.88 -11.97
CA ASP A 111 4.72 -2.15 -11.48
C ASP A 111 4.30 -3.62 -11.70
N ILE A 112 5.00 -4.33 -12.59
CA ILE A 112 4.73 -5.75 -12.89
C ILE A 112 5.17 -6.61 -11.70
N ALA A 113 6.35 -6.33 -11.13
CA ALA A 113 6.94 -7.11 -10.03
C ALA A 113 6.09 -7.08 -8.76
N ILE A 114 5.44 -5.94 -8.47
CA ILE A 114 4.57 -5.77 -7.30
C ILE A 114 3.25 -6.55 -7.47
N SER A 115 2.71 -6.61 -8.70
CA SER A 115 1.48 -7.38 -8.96
C SER A 115 1.69 -8.90 -8.97
N SER A 116 2.90 -9.38 -9.26
CA SER A 116 3.24 -10.81 -9.24
C SER A 116 3.71 -11.33 -7.88
N SER A 117 4.14 -10.45 -6.97
CA SER A 117 4.60 -10.83 -5.62
C SER A 117 3.49 -10.84 -4.56
N THR A 118 2.25 -10.50 -4.94
CA THR A 118 1.10 -10.43 -4.00
C THR A 118 0.03 -11.49 -4.26
N SER A 119 0.36 -12.57 -4.99
CA SER A 119 -0.46 -13.78 -5.02
C SER A 119 0.18 -14.84 -4.10
N PRO A 120 -0.59 -15.54 -3.24
CA PRO A 120 -0.12 -16.72 -2.53
C PRO A 120 0.28 -17.85 -3.49
#